data_AF-A0A556UYA1-F1
#
_entry.id   AF-A0A556UYA1-F1
#
_cell.length_a   1.000
_cell.length_b   1.000
_cell.length_c   1.000
_cell.angle_alpha   90.00
_cell.angle_beta   90.00
_cell.angle_gamma   90.00
#
_symmetry.space_group_name_H-M   'P 1'
#
loop_
_entity.id
_entity.type
_entity.pdbx_description
1 polymer ?
#
loop_
_entity_poly.entity_id
_entity_poly.type
_entity_poly.pdbx_seq_one_letter_code
_entity_poly.pdbx_strand_id
1 'polypeptide(L)'
;MVRLGFFLERVWRRYGLVRILSGEGMERMLGGASLPVNTLVKIKEGLLRQRELEIDRQKQQILQLHARIRENELRAQQVLQNQRGRCDDSYVLKSKESPMDSPVSSLHSPQPPLCCENGELARRLASSELEVVHLKEFLKQNTQKYTEDIKKLEEKLIDGQKQQIDRLTLELTELHKQLEEREEDLKALSKSVQQKQQQYVDNGAALPEASSLLKEMSLCLLDLKALCSILTQRAQGKEPNLALLLGIKSMSCSSEECESPPVENGLQAKLKEVRQLRDDIDELRTIISDRYAQDMGENCVTQ
;
A
#
# COMPACT_ATOMS: atom_id res chain seq x y z
N MET A 1 -19.42 -15.54 -18.98
CA MET A 1 -18.55 -14.38 -18.69
C MET A 1 -18.80 -13.77 -17.32
N VAL A 2 -20.04 -13.45 -16.94
CA VAL A 2 -20.37 -12.77 -15.65
C VAL A 2 -19.87 -13.54 -14.40
N ARG A 3 -19.94 -14.87 -14.39
CA ARG A 3 -19.46 -15.70 -13.26
C ARG A 3 -17.95 -15.68 -13.04
N LEU A 4 -17.16 -15.42 -14.09
CA LEU A 4 -15.70 -15.32 -13.99
C LEU A 4 -15.29 -13.96 -13.39
N GLY A 5 -16.05 -12.90 -13.69
CA GLY A 5 -15.88 -11.57 -13.10
C GLY A 5 -16.04 -11.58 -11.58
N PHE A 6 -17.10 -12.21 -11.06
CA PHE A 6 -17.32 -12.33 -9.61
C PHE A 6 -16.28 -13.20 -8.90
N PHE A 7 -15.74 -14.21 -9.58
CA PHE A 7 -14.68 -15.04 -9.02
C PHE A 7 -13.36 -14.29 -8.93
N LEU A 8 -12.98 -13.57 -10.00
CA LEU A 8 -11.80 -12.72 -10.01
C LEU A 8 -11.91 -11.58 -9.00
N GLU A 9 -13.09 -10.97 -8.83
CA GLU A 9 -13.33 -9.91 -7.85
C GLU A 9 -13.23 -10.41 -6.40
N ARG A 10 -13.75 -11.62 -6.11
CA ARG A 10 -13.57 -12.27 -4.79
C ARG A 10 -12.12 -12.65 -4.52
N VAL A 11 -11.41 -13.16 -5.52
CA VAL A 11 -9.97 -13.46 -5.44
C VAL A 11 -9.21 -12.15 -5.19
N TRP A 12 -9.52 -11.08 -5.93
CA TRP A 12 -8.91 -9.76 -5.74
C TRP A 12 -9.12 -9.19 -4.33
N ARG A 13 -10.33 -9.32 -3.76
CA ARG A 13 -10.60 -8.92 -2.37
C ARG A 13 -9.89 -9.82 -1.35
N ARG A 14 -9.81 -11.13 -1.60
CA ARG A 14 -9.23 -12.12 -0.68
C ARG A 14 -7.70 -12.09 -0.64
N TYR A 15 -7.03 -11.68 -1.71
CA TYR A 15 -5.58 -11.51 -1.78
C TYR A 15 -5.10 -10.08 -1.51
N GLY A 16 -5.98 -9.19 -1.00
CA GLY A 16 -5.55 -8.00 -0.28
C GLY A 16 -4.95 -6.85 -1.09
N LEU A 17 -5.12 -6.80 -2.42
CA LEU A 17 -4.65 -5.65 -3.21
C LEU A 17 -5.34 -4.34 -2.81
N VAL A 18 -6.62 -4.39 -2.42
CA VAL A 18 -7.37 -3.20 -1.97
C VAL A 18 -6.76 -2.57 -0.72
N ARG A 19 -6.18 -3.37 0.18
CA ARG A 19 -5.57 -2.91 1.43
C ARG A 19 -4.19 -2.29 1.25
N ILE A 20 -3.50 -2.63 0.17
CA ILE A 20 -2.19 -2.07 -0.21
C ILE A 20 -2.36 -0.79 -1.04
N LEU A 21 -3.49 -0.67 -1.77
CA LEU A 21 -3.83 0.53 -2.52
C LEU A 21 -4.47 1.64 -1.66
N SER A 22 -4.98 1.31 -0.47
CA SER A 22 -5.31 2.27 0.59
C SER A 22 -4.01 2.83 1.18
N GLY A 23 -3.89 4.16 1.27
CA GLY A 23 -2.68 4.87 1.72
C GLY A 23 -2.07 4.35 3.04
N GLU A 24 -2.88 3.76 3.90
CA GLU A 24 -2.52 3.17 5.20
C GLU A 24 -1.52 1.99 5.13
N GLY A 25 -1.40 1.32 3.99
CA GLY A 25 -0.47 0.20 3.79
C GLY A 25 0.98 0.65 3.59
N MET A 26 1.19 1.78 2.91
CA MET A 26 2.53 2.31 2.60
C MET A 26 3.10 3.17 3.72
N GLU A 27 2.28 3.94 4.43
CA GLU A 27 2.74 4.76 5.57
C GLU A 27 3.34 3.91 6.70
N ARG A 28 2.82 2.69 6.91
CA ARG A 28 3.36 1.73 7.88
C ARG A 28 4.68 1.08 7.45
N MET A 29 4.96 0.96 6.15
CA MET A 29 6.24 0.41 5.66
C MET A 29 7.35 1.47 5.59
N LEU A 30 7.01 2.75 5.43
CA LEU A 30 7.97 3.85 5.27
C LEU A 30 8.26 4.62 6.56
N GLY A 31 7.86 4.09 7.72
CA GLY A 31 8.28 4.62 9.02
C GLY A 31 7.82 6.05 9.30
N GLY A 32 6.60 6.42 8.93
CA GLY A 32 5.95 7.66 9.36
C GLY A 32 6.45 8.96 8.69
N ALA A 33 7.32 8.89 7.68
CA ALA A 33 7.71 10.07 6.91
C ALA A 33 6.66 10.37 5.81
N SER A 34 6.00 11.52 5.90
CA SER A 34 5.09 12.02 4.85
C SER A 34 5.90 12.33 3.58
N LEU A 35 5.86 11.41 2.62
CA LEU A 35 6.47 11.58 1.31
C LEU A 35 5.56 12.41 0.41
N PRO A 36 6.11 13.27 -0.48
CA PRO A 36 5.32 13.97 -1.47
C PRO A 36 4.46 12.99 -2.27
N VAL A 37 3.18 13.32 -2.46
CA VAL A 37 2.18 12.45 -3.12
C VAL A 37 2.68 11.91 -4.46
N ASN A 38 3.45 12.70 -5.22
CA ASN A 38 4.05 12.29 -6.49
C ASN A 38 5.04 11.12 -6.35
N THR A 39 5.86 11.14 -5.29
CA THR A 39 6.81 10.05 -4.99
C THR A 39 6.07 8.80 -4.53
N LEU A 40 5.04 8.95 -3.72
CA LEU A 40 4.22 7.83 -3.25
C LEU A 40 3.50 7.12 -4.41
N VAL A 41 2.94 7.89 -5.35
CA VAL A 41 2.31 7.37 -6.57
C VAL A 41 3.32 6.59 -7.42
N LYS A 42 4.52 7.13 -7.66
CA LYS A 42 5.57 6.44 -8.42
C LYS A 42 6.01 5.12 -7.78
N ILE A 43 6.15 5.09 -6.45
CA ILE A 43 6.50 3.85 -5.74
C ILE A 43 5.35 2.83 -5.85
N LYS A 44 4.09 3.28 -5.71
CA LYS A 44 2.90 2.44 -5.85
C LYS A 44 2.76 1.86 -7.26
N GLU A 45 2.99 2.67 -8.29
CA GLU A 45 3.02 2.23 -9.69
C GLU A 45 4.15 1.24 -9.96
N GLY A 46 5.34 1.47 -9.40
CA GLY A 46 6.47 0.54 -9.49
C GLY A 46 6.16 -0.82 -8.85
N LEU A 47 5.57 -0.82 -7.66
CA LEU A 47 5.15 -2.04 -6.97
C LEU A 47 4.04 -2.78 -7.72
N LEU A 48 3.08 -2.05 -8.30
CA LEU A 48 2.04 -2.64 -9.15
C LEU A 48 2.65 -3.33 -10.38
N ARG A 49 3.55 -2.65 -11.10
CA ARG A 49 4.25 -3.25 -12.24
C ARG A 49 5.06 -4.48 -11.85
N GLN A 50 5.74 -4.45 -10.70
CA GLN A 50 6.48 -5.60 -10.20
C GLN A 50 5.56 -6.80 -9.90
N ARG A 51 4.37 -6.55 -9.35
CA ARG A 51 3.38 -7.59 -9.08
C ARG A 51 2.76 -8.15 -10.37
N GLU A 52 2.51 -7.30 -11.36
CA GLU A 52 2.04 -7.72 -12.69
C GLU A 52 3.04 -8.69 -13.35
N LEU A 53 4.33 -8.36 -13.32
CA LEU A 53 5.38 -9.24 -13.86
C LEU A 53 5.42 -10.60 -13.15
N GLU A 54 5.29 -10.62 -11.81
CA GLU A 54 5.26 -11.87 -11.05
C GLU A 54 4.00 -12.71 -11.35
N ILE A 55 2.85 -12.05 -11.52
CA ILE A 55 1.62 -12.71 -11.94
C ILE A 55 1.80 -13.35 -13.33
N ASP A 56 2.42 -12.63 -14.26
CA ASP A 56 2.64 -13.16 -15.62
C ASP A 56 3.63 -14.32 -15.63
N ARG A 57 4.68 -14.26 -14.80
CA ARG A 57 5.61 -15.38 -14.57
C ARG A 57 4.87 -16.61 -14.03
N GLN A 58 4.00 -16.42 -13.03
CA GLN A 58 3.20 -17.51 -12.45
C GLN A 58 2.18 -18.07 -13.46
N LYS A 59 1.53 -17.22 -14.27
CA LYS A 59 0.65 -17.67 -15.36
C LYS A 59 1.40 -18.55 -16.35
N GLN A 60 2.61 -18.16 -16.75
CA GLN A 60 3.43 -18.98 -17.65
C GLN A 60 3.79 -20.34 -17.03
N GLN A 61 4.16 -20.38 -15.75
CA GLN A 61 4.42 -21.63 -15.05
C GLN A 61 3.18 -22.55 -15.00
N ILE A 62 2.01 -21.97 -14.72
CA ILE A 62 0.74 -22.72 -14.73
C ILE A 62 0.45 -23.30 -16.12
N LEU A 63 0.65 -22.52 -17.19
CA LEU A 63 0.46 -23.01 -18.55
C LEU A 63 1.42 -24.17 -18.87
N GLN A 64 2.68 -24.08 -18.45
CA GLN A 64 3.67 -25.14 -18.63
C GLN A 64 3.29 -26.41 -17.85
N LEU A 65 2.84 -26.27 -16.61
CA LEU A 65 2.38 -27.40 -15.80
C LEU A 65 1.15 -28.06 -16.44
N HIS A 66 0.18 -27.29 -16.93
CA HIS A 66 -0.97 -27.85 -17.65
C HIS A 66 -0.57 -28.61 -18.91
N ALA A 67 0.41 -28.12 -19.68
CA ALA A 67 0.93 -28.85 -20.83
C ALA A 67 1.57 -30.19 -20.41
N ARG A 68 2.37 -30.17 -19.34
CA ARG A 68 3.04 -31.36 -18.80
C ARG A 68 2.08 -32.39 -18.21
N ILE A 69 1.01 -31.93 -17.55
CA ILE A 69 -0.07 -32.81 -17.06
C ILE A 69 -0.75 -33.50 -18.23
N ARG A 70 -1.17 -32.75 -19.26
CA ARG A 70 -1.79 -33.32 -20.47
C ARG A 70 -0.89 -34.35 -21.16
N GLU A 71 0.41 -34.08 -21.25
CA GLU A 71 1.37 -35.04 -21.79
C GLU A 71 1.47 -36.32 -20.94
N ASN A 72 1.51 -36.19 -19.61
CA ASN A 72 1.56 -37.32 -18.70
C ASN A 72 0.28 -38.17 -18.76
N GLU A 73 -0.88 -37.53 -18.88
CA GLU A 73 -2.16 -38.20 -19.08
C GLU A 73 -2.17 -39.01 -20.39
N LEU A 74 -1.66 -38.43 -21.48
CA LEU A 74 -1.55 -39.13 -22.77
C LEU A 74 -0.59 -40.33 -22.67
N ARG A 75 0.56 -40.18 -22.02
CA ARG A 75 1.50 -41.29 -21.79
C ARG A 75 0.86 -42.41 -20.97
N ALA A 76 0.11 -42.07 -19.91
CA ALA A 76 -0.60 -43.05 -19.09
C ALA A 76 -1.66 -43.79 -19.92
N GLN A 77 -2.44 -43.08 -20.74
CA GLN A 77 -3.40 -43.68 -21.66
C GLN A 77 -2.74 -44.62 -22.68
N GLN A 78 -1.59 -44.23 -23.24
CA GLN A 78 -0.84 -45.05 -24.19
C GLN A 78 -0.32 -46.35 -23.55
N VAL A 79 0.16 -46.28 -22.30
CA VAL A 79 0.57 -47.46 -21.54
C VAL A 79 -0.60 -48.40 -21.28
N LEU A 80 -1.77 -47.87 -20.91
CA LEU A 80 -2.99 -48.67 -20.70
C LEU A 80 -3.48 -49.32 -22.00
N GLN A 81 -3.40 -48.61 -23.13
CA GLN A 81 -3.77 -49.15 -24.44
C GLN A 81 -2.82 -50.28 -24.87
N ASN A 82 -1.52 -50.12 -24.67
CA ASN A 82 -0.52 -51.15 -24.96
C ASN A 82 -0.69 -52.41 -24.08
N GLN A 83 -1.20 -52.27 -22.86
CA GLN A 83 -1.54 -53.40 -21.99
C GLN A 83 -2.84 -54.10 -22.43
N ARG A 84 -3.83 -53.35 -22.94
CA ARG A 84 -5.07 -53.92 -23.50
C ARG A 84 -4.80 -54.85 -24.68
N GLY A 85 -3.87 -54.51 -25.57
CA GLY A 85 -3.48 -55.37 -26.70
C GLY A 85 -2.69 -56.63 -26.34
N ARG A 86 -2.26 -56.79 -25.08
CA ARG A 86 -1.53 -57.98 -24.59
C ARG A 86 -2.41 -58.98 -23.83
N CYS A 87 -3.66 -58.63 -23.54
CA CYS A 87 -4.57 -59.42 -22.69
C CYS A 87 -5.70 -60.13 -23.47
N ASP A 88 -5.71 -60.05 -24.80
CA ASP A 88 -6.78 -60.66 -25.61
C ASP A 88 -6.40 -62.04 -26.23
N ASP A 89 -5.20 -62.57 -25.96
CA ASP A 89 -4.73 -63.84 -26.56
C ASP A 89 -4.78 -65.08 -25.63
N SER A 90 -5.52 -65.01 -24.51
CA SER A 90 -5.58 -66.12 -23.53
C SER A 90 -6.94 -66.79 -23.38
N TYR A 91 -7.98 -66.37 -24.11
CA TYR A 91 -9.35 -66.89 -23.93
C TYR A 91 -10.02 -67.32 -25.24
N VAL A 92 -9.32 -68.05 -26.10
CA VAL A 92 -9.99 -68.80 -27.17
C VAL A 92 -9.30 -70.16 -27.34
N LEU A 93 -9.70 -71.17 -26.56
CA LEU A 93 -9.74 -72.58 -26.99
C LEU A 93 -10.51 -73.44 -25.97
N LYS A 94 -11.78 -73.68 -26.33
CA LYS A 94 -12.52 -74.94 -26.14
C LYS A 94 -13.12 -75.26 -24.76
N SER A 95 -14.34 -74.77 -24.57
CA SER A 95 -15.41 -75.60 -24.00
C SER A 95 -15.98 -76.48 -25.11
N LYS A 96 -15.72 -77.79 -25.08
CA LYS A 96 -16.62 -78.79 -25.67
C LYS A 96 -16.41 -80.13 -24.98
N GLU A 97 -17.44 -80.53 -24.25
CA GLU A 97 -17.58 -81.82 -23.58
C GLU A 97 -17.58 -82.98 -24.60
N SER A 98 -16.94 -84.09 -24.23
CA SER A 98 -17.06 -85.39 -24.91
C SER A 98 -16.55 -86.47 -23.94
N PRO A 99 -17.40 -87.41 -23.47
CA PRO A 99 -17.00 -88.53 -22.64
C PRO A 99 -16.67 -89.77 -23.48
N MET A 100 -15.52 -90.43 -23.23
CA MET A 100 -15.31 -91.87 -23.48
C MET A 100 -14.06 -92.39 -22.74
N ASP A 101 -14.12 -93.69 -22.43
CA ASP A 101 -13.42 -94.47 -21.41
C ASP A 101 -11.96 -94.94 -21.70
N SER A 102 -11.18 -95.09 -20.61
CA SER A 102 -10.20 -96.16 -20.27
C SER A 102 -8.83 -96.28 -21.03
N PRO A 103 -7.85 -97.10 -20.55
CA PRO A 103 -6.73 -96.64 -19.71
C PRO A 103 -5.33 -97.04 -20.23
N VAL A 104 -4.28 -96.73 -19.44
CA VAL A 104 -2.97 -97.43 -19.25
C VAL A 104 -1.73 -96.52 -19.34
N SER A 105 -1.13 -96.33 -18.16
CA SER A 105 0.29 -96.28 -17.76
C SER A 105 1.39 -95.71 -18.68
N SER A 106 2.19 -94.77 -18.14
CA SER A 106 3.57 -95.09 -17.65
C SER A 106 4.33 -93.88 -17.05
N LEU A 107 4.80 -94.13 -15.82
CA LEU A 107 5.97 -93.66 -15.04
C LEU A 107 6.81 -92.41 -15.43
N HIS A 108 6.80 -91.46 -14.48
CA HIS A 108 7.92 -90.88 -13.69
C HIS A 108 9.16 -90.24 -14.37
N SER A 109 9.31 -88.93 -14.14
CA SER A 109 10.59 -88.21 -13.97
C SER A 109 10.45 -87.27 -12.76
N PRO A 110 11.46 -87.12 -11.87
CA PRO A 110 11.26 -86.51 -10.55
C PRO A 110 11.20 -84.98 -10.67
N GLN A 111 10.02 -84.40 -10.54
CA GLN A 111 9.89 -82.96 -10.29
C GLN A 111 10.05 -82.69 -8.78
N PRO A 112 10.80 -81.65 -8.38
CA PRO A 112 10.84 -81.20 -6.99
C PRO A 112 9.44 -80.71 -6.58
N PRO A 113 9.06 -80.81 -5.30
CA PRO A 113 7.70 -80.51 -4.86
C PRO A 113 7.42 -79.00 -4.93
N LEU A 114 6.84 -78.55 -6.05
CA LEU A 114 6.34 -77.18 -6.28
C LEU A 114 5.23 -76.74 -5.28
N CYS A 115 4.82 -77.62 -4.37
CA CYS A 115 3.87 -77.29 -3.30
C CYS A 115 4.49 -76.44 -2.16
N CYS A 116 5.82 -76.42 -1.99
CA CYS A 116 6.46 -75.69 -0.89
C CYS A 116 6.67 -74.19 -1.20
N GLU A 117 7.00 -73.84 -2.45
CA GLU A 117 7.27 -72.44 -2.85
C GLU A 117 6.02 -71.56 -2.83
N ASN A 118 4.86 -72.12 -3.22
CA ASN A 118 3.58 -71.40 -3.17
C ASN A 118 3.17 -71.03 -1.73
N GLY A 119 3.43 -71.91 -0.75
CA GLY A 119 3.14 -71.63 0.66
C GLY A 119 4.07 -70.58 1.28
N GLU A 120 5.33 -70.50 0.83
CA GLU A 120 6.27 -69.47 1.28
C GLU A 120 5.95 -68.09 0.69
N LEU A 121 5.60 -68.02 -0.60
CA LEU A 121 5.14 -66.79 -1.24
C LEU A 121 3.86 -66.26 -0.60
N ALA A 122 2.90 -67.14 -0.27
CA ALA A 122 1.68 -66.75 0.44
C ALA A 122 1.97 -66.17 1.84
N ARG A 123 2.90 -66.77 2.60
CA ARG A 123 3.33 -66.23 3.91
C ARG A 123 4.03 -64.88 3.78
N ARG A 124 4.89 -64.71 2.76
CA ARG A 124 5.55 -63.43 2.47
C ARG A 124 4.56 -62.35 2.06
N LEU A 125 3.55 -62.70 1.25
CA LEU A 125 2.46 -61.79 0.88
C LEU A 125 1.67 -61.34 2.11
N ALA A 126 1.22 -62.29 2.96
CA ALA A 126 0.50 -61.96 4.19
C ALA A 126 1.33 -61.08 5.15
N SER A 127 2.64 -61.33 5.26
CA SER A 127 3.56 -60.48 6.03
C SER A 127 3.66 -59.06 5.47
N SER A 128 3.74 -58.92 4.14
CA SER A 128 3.80 -57.62 3.47
C SER A 128 2.48 -56.87 3.57
N GLU A 129 1.34 -57.57 3.45
CA GLU A 129 0.00 -56.99 3.66
C GLU A 129 -0.16 -56.44 5.07
N LEU A 130 0.33 -57.17 6.09
CA LEU A 130 0.31 -56.68 7.47
C LEU A 130 1.21 -55.45 7.67
N GLU A 131 2.40 -55.44 7.07
CA GLU A 131 3.31 -54.28 7.11
C GLU A 131 2.67 -53.04 6.44
N VAL A 132 1.99 -53.21 5.31
CA VAL A 132 1.24 -52.14 4.64
C VAL A 132 0.13 -51.59 5.55
N VAL A 133 -0.59 -52.46 6.26
CA VAL A 133 -1.61 -52.04 7.23
C VAL A 133 -0.99 -51.24 8.38
N HIS A 134 0.12 -51.69 8.95
CA HIS A 134 0.83 -50.97 10.00
C HIS A 134 1.36 -49.61 9.53
N LEU A 135 1.98 -49.55 8.35
CA LEU A 135 2.46 -48.30 7.75
C LEU A 135 1.31 -47.34 7.48
N LYS A 136 0.16 -47.85 6.98
CA LYS A 136 -1.04 -47.04 6.76
C LYS A 136 -1.56 -46.43 8.06
N GLU A 137 -1.63 -47.21 9.14
CA GLU A 137 -2.06 -46.71 10.45
C GLU A 137 -1.05 -45.70 11.02
N PHE A 138 0.26 -45.97 10.88
CA PHE A 138 1.32 -45.05 11.31
C PHE A 138 1.27 -43.71 10.56
N LEU A 139 1.04 -43.73 9.24
CA LEU A 139 0.88 -42.52 8.43
C LEU A 139 -0.38 -41.75 8.83
N LYS A 140 -1.48 -42.44 9.10
CA LYS A 140 -2.73 -41.82 9.58
C LYS A 140 -2.52 -41.12 10.93
N GLN A 141 -1.86 -41.78 11.88
CA GLN A 141 -1.55 -41.20 13.19
C GLN A 141 -0.63 -39.99 13.07
N ASN A 142 0.43 -40.06 12.23
CA ASN A 142 1.29 -38.90 11.99
C ASN A 142 0.55 -37.74 11.34
N THR A 143 -0.28 -38.02 10.33
CA THR A 143 -1.08 -36.99 9.66
C THR A 143 -2.02 -36.29 10.65
N GLN A 144 -2.68 -37.07 11.52
CA GLN A 144 -3.54 -36.52 12.56
C GLN A 144 -2.76 -35.66 13.56
N LYS A 145 -1.63 -36.16 14.07
CA LYS A 145 -0.76 -35.41 14.98
C LYS A 145 -0.34 -34.07 14.40
N TYR A 146 0.18 -34.05 13.16
CA TYR A 146 0.58 -32.80 12.51
C TYR A 146 -0.61 -31.86 12.27
N THR A 147 -1.79 -32.40 11.96
CA THR A 147 -3.01 -31.59 11.81
C THR A 147 -3.39 -30.91 13.12
N GLU A 148 -3.29 -31.61 14.25
CA GLU A 148 -3.56 -31.05 15.58
C GLU A 148 -2.51 -30.01 15.99
N ASP A 149 -1.23 -30.26 15.70
CA ASP A 149 -0.15 -29.32 16.00
C ASP A 149 -0.30 -28.03 15.16
N ILE A 150 -0.66 -28.13 13.89
CA ILE A 150 -0.97 -26.97 13.03
C ILE A 150 -2.12 -26.16 13.64
N LYS A 151 -3.23 -26.80 14.01
CA LYS A 151 -4.39 -26.11 14.62
C LYS A 151 -4.00 -25.37 15.91
N LYS A 152 -3.19 -26.00 16.77
CA LYS A 152 -2.71 -25.37 18.02
C LYS A 152 -1.83 -24.15 17.75
N LEU A 153 -0.97 -24.21 16.73
CA LEU A 153 -0.12 -23.08 16.34
C LEU A 153 -0.96 -21.95 15.73
N GLU A 154 -1.95 -22.27 14.91
CA GLU A 154 -2.90 -21.31 14.33
C GLU A 154 -3.70 -20.59 15.43
N GLU A 155 -4.22 -21.32 16.41
CA GLU A 155 -4.97 -20.76 17.55
C GLU A 155 -4.09 -19.79 18.36
N LYS A 156 -2.87 -20.20 18.71
CA LYS A 156 -1.91 -19.33 19.42
C LYS A 156 -1.58 -18.05 18.64
N LEU A 157 -1.44 -18.16 17.32
CA LEU A 157 -1.16 -17.02 16.45
C LEU A 157 -2.36 -16.06 16.44
N ILE A 158 -3.57 -16.59 16.28
CA ILE A 158 -4.81 -15.81 16.26
C ILE A 158 -5.01 -15.11 17.60
N ASP A 159 -4.85 -15.80 18.73
CA ASP A 159 -4.99 -15.22 20.06
C ASP A 159 -3.94 -14.13 20.31
N GLY A 160 -2.69 -14.37 19.91
CA GLY A 160 -1.62 -13.37 20.02
C GLY A 160 -1.91 -12.11 19.20
N GLN A 161 -2.40 -12.28 17.96
CA GLN A 161 -2.80 -11.16 17.10
C GLN A 161 -4.00 -10.41 17.67
N LYS A 162 -5.00 -11.12 18.19
CA LYS A 162 -6.19 -10.53 18.81
C LYS A 162 -5.81 -9.68 20.01
N GLN A 163 -4.99 -10.22 20.92
CA GLN A 163 -4.51 -9.47 22.08
C GLN A 163 -3.70 -8.23 21.69
N GLN A 164 -2.91 -8.30 20.61
CA GLN A 164 -2.18 -7.13 20.11
C GLN A 164 -3.14 -6.06 19.56
N ILE A 165 -4.15 -6.47 18.79
CA ILE A 165 -5.19 -5.56 18.30
C ILE A 165 -5.93 -4.92 19.46
N ASP A 166 -6.33 -5.69 20.46
CA ASP A 166 -7.05 -5.18 21.63
C ASP A 166 -6.20 -4.15 22.40
N ARG A 167 -4.90 -4.42 22.61
CA ARG A 167 -3.96 -3.47 23.23
C ARG A 167 -3.83 -2.17 22.44
N LEU A 168 -3.59 -2.26 21.14
CA LEU A 168 -3.45 -1.08 20.28
C LEU A 168 -4.76 -0.29 20.18
N THR A 169 -5.90 -0.99 20.19
CA THR A 169 -7.22 -0.35 20.20
C THR A 169 -7.41 0.45 21.49
N LEU A 170 -7.05 -0.13 22.64
CA LEU A 170 -7.12 0.56 23.93
C LEU A 170 -6.22 1.81 23.96
N GLU A 171 -4.98 1.68 23.49
CA GLU A 171 -4.03 2.80 23.41
C GLU A 171 -4.54 3.92 22.49
N LEU A 172 -5.09 3.56 21.33
CA LEU A 172 -5.72 4.52 20.43
C LEU A 172 -6.91 5.23 21.10
N THR A 173 -7.79 4.50 21.79
CA THR A 173 -8.94 5.12 22.47
C THR A 173 -8.52 6.10 23.57
N GLU A 174 -7.46 5.77 24.32
CA GLU A 174 -6.93 6.64 25.37
C GLU A 174 -6.29 7.90 24.78
N LEU A 175 -5.51 7.76 23.70
CA LEU A 175 -4.93 8.92 22.99
C LEU A 175 -6.00 9.83 22.39
N HIS A 176 -7.09 9.28 21.84
CA HIS A 176 -8.21 10.09 21.35
C HIS A 176 -8.85 10.90 22.48
N LYS A 177 -9.09 10.28 23.64
CA LYS A 177 -9.64 10.98 24.81
C LYS A 177 -8.72 12.11 25.28
N GLN A 178 -7.41 11.87 25.34
CA GLN A 178 -6.44 12.90 25.69
C GLN A 178 -6.41 14.05 24.67
N LEU A 179 -6.58 13.74 23.39
CA LEU A 179 -6.65 14.76 22.34
C LEU A 179 -7.90 15.64 22.50
N GLU A 180 -9.06 15.04 22.76
CA GLU A 180 -10.30 15.77 23.05
C GLU A 180 -10.15 16.70 24.28
N GLU A 181 -9.57 16.21 25.38
CA GLU A 181 -9.29 17.02 26.57
C GLU A 181 -8.37 18.21 26.26
N ARG A 182 -7.31 17.99 25.45
CA ARG A 182 -6.40 19.06 25.03
C ARG A 182 -7.06 20.08 24.09
N GLU A 183 -7.98 19.65 23.23
CA GLU A 183 -8.74 20.57 22.38
C GLU A 183 -9.69 21.45 23.21
N GLU A 184 -10.33 20.87 24.23
CA GLU A 184 -11.15 21.63 25.18
C GLU A 184 -10.33 22.66 25.96
N ASP A 185 -9.15 22.27 26.46
CA ASP A 185 -8.20 23.17 27.13
C ASP A 185 -7.76 24.32 26.22
N LEU A 186 -7.40 24.03 24.96
CA LEU A 186 -7.02 25.05 23.99
C LEU A 186 -8.17 26.02 23.72
N LYS A 187 -9.39 25.51 23.61
CA LYS A 187 -10.60 26.33 23.42
C LYS A 187 -10.88 27.21 24.64
N ALA A 188 -10.69 26.69 25.85
CA ALA A 188 -10.81 27.46 27.09
C ALA A 188 -9.74 28.56 27.17
N LEU A 189 -8.49 28.24 26.84
CA LEU A 189 -7.40 29.20 26.82
C LEU A 189 -7.62 30.29 25.77
N SER A 190 -8.05 29.92 24.57
CA SER A 190 -8.39 30.87 23.50
C SER A 190 -9.48 31.86 23.94
N LYS A 191 -10.53 31.38 24.61
CA LYS A 191 -11.57 32.25 25.19
C LYS A 191 -11.01 33.19 26.25
N SER A 192 -10.14 32.70 27.14
CA SER A 192 -9.50 33.53 28.18
C SER A 192 -8.59 34.61 27.59
N VAL A 193 -7.81 34.27 26.56
CA VAL A 193 -7.00 35.23 25.80
C VAL A 193 -7.89 36.27 25.13
N GLN A 194 -8.95 35.86 24.42
CA GLN A 194 -9.88 36.78 23.79
C GLN A 194 -10.56 37.70 24.80
N GLN A 195 -10.95 37.17 25.97
CA GLN A 195 -11.55 37.96 27.03
C GLN A 195 -10.57 38.98 27.62
N LYS A 196 -9.32 38.59 27.88
CA LYS A 196 -8.26 39.52 28.30
C LYS A 196 -8.00 40.58 27.23
N GLN A 197 -7.98 40.20 25.97
CA GLN A 197 -7.82 41.12 24.83
C GLN A 197 -8.95 42.15 24.80
N GLN A 198 -10.20 41.72 25.02
CA GLN A 198 -11.37 42.60 25.10
C GLN A 198 -11.27 43.54 26.31
N GLN A 199 -10.77 43.05 27.45
CA GLN A 199 -10.56 43.85 28.66
C GLN A 199 -9.50 44.95 28.47
N TYR A 200 -8.49 44.74 27.62
CA TYR A 200 -7.54 45.78 27.20
C TYR A 200 -8.17 46.84 26.30
N VAL A 201 -9.20 46.50 25.52
CA VAL A 201 -9.93 47.43 24.65
C VAL A 201 -10.94 48.28 25.45
N ASP A 202 -11.47 47.75 26.56
CA ASP A 202 -12.52 48.40 27.35
C ASP A 202 -11.97 49.28 28.51
N ASN A 203 -10.78 48.97 29.05
CA ASN A 203 -10.18 49.70 30.20
C ASN A 203 -8.95 50.54 29.88
N GLY A 204 -8.44 50.51 28.63
CA GLY A 204 -7.30 51.31 28.22
C GLY A 204 -7.59 51.96 26.89
N ALA A 205 -7.46 53.29 26.82
CA ALA A 205 -7.37 53.99 25.55
C ALA A 205 -6.24 53.33 24.72
N ALA A 206 -6.61 52.41 23.83
CA ALA A 206 -5.72 51.90 22.81
C ALA A 206 -5.27 53.12 22.04
N LEU A 207 -4.01 53.54 22.22
CA LEU A 207 -3.42 54.64 21.49
C LEU A 207 -3.52 54.26 20.00
N PRO A 208 -4.45 54.81 19.21
CA PRO A 208 -4.77 54.30 17.86
C PRO A 208 -3.57 54.43 16.91
N GLU A 209 -2.63 55.29 17.29
CA GLU A 209 -1.40 55.60 16.58
C GLU A 209 -0.36 54.46 16.68
N ALA A 210 -0.31 53.72 17.79
CA ALA A 210 0.62 52.60 17.96
C ALA A 210 0.15 51.35 17.20
N SER A 211 -1.15 51.08 17.22
CA SER A 211 -1.75 49.94 16.49
C SER A 211 -1.72 50.16 14.98
N SER A 212 -1.95 51.39 14.52
CA SER A 212 -1.81 51.75 13.10
C SER A 212 -0.36 51.67 12.63
N LEU A 213 0.61 52.15 13.41
CA LEU A 213 2.03 52.01 13.09
C LEU A 213 2.46 50.54 12.94
N LEU A 214 2.09 49.67 13.89
CA LEU A 214 2.40 48.24 13.82
C LEU A 214 1.76 47.56 12.60
N LYS A 215 0.54 47.96 12.24
CA LYS A 215 -0.15 47.47 11.04
C LYS A 215 0.61 47.87 9.77
N GLU A 216 0.98 49.14 9.61
CA GLU A 216 1.73 49.63 8.45
C GLU A 216 3.13 48.99 8.36
N MET A 217 3.84 48.87 9.48
CA MET A 217 5.13 48.16 9.53
C MET A 217 4.99 46.69 9.09
N SER A 218 3.92 46.02 9.51
CA SER A 218 3.67 44.62 9.14
C SER A 218 3.40 44.47 7.65
N LEU A 219 2.67 45.41 7.04
CA LEU A 219 2.44 45.44 5.59
C LEU A 219 3.74 45.66 4.81
N CYS A 220 4.56 46.63 5.21
CA CYS A 220 5.86 46.90 4.59
C CYS A 220 6.79 45.66 4.65
N LEU A 221 6.80 44.96 5.78
CA LEU A 221 7.58 43.72 5.94
C LEU A 221 7.09 42.59 5.02
N LEU A 222 5.77 42.46 4.82
CA LEU A 222 5.21 41.47 3.91
C LEU A 222 5.60 41.78 2.46
N ASP A 223 5.56 43.05 2.06
CA ASP A 223 5.93 43.48 0.72
C ASP A 223 7.42 43.29 0.44
N LEU A 224 8.29 43.67 1.38
CA LEU A 224 9.72 43.42 1.26
C LEU A 224 10.03 41.91 1.14
N LYS A 225 9.36 41.06 1.91
CA LYS A 225 9.50 39.60 1.79
C LYS A 225 9.06 39.10 0.41
N ALA A 226 7.98 39.64 -0.14
CA ALA A 226 7.53 39.30 -1.49
C ALA A 226 8.54 39.72 -2.56
N LEU A 227 9.08 40.94 -2.48
CA LEU A 227 10.13 41.43 -3.39
C LEU A 227 11.41 40.60 -3.30
N CYS A 228 11.88 40.28 -2.10
CA CYS A 228 13.03 39.40 -1.90
C CYS A 228 12.81 38.01 -2.54
N SER A 229 11.60 37.46 -2.41
CA SER A 229 11.25 36.19 -3.05
C SER A 229 11.32 36.27 -4.58
N ILE A 230 10.78 37.34 -5.17
CA ILE A 230 10.81 37.60 -6.62
C ILE A 230 12.25 37.75 -7.12
N LEU A 231 13.07 38.57 -6.46
CA LEU A 231 14.47 38.78 -6.84
C LEU A 231 15.26 37.48 -6.78
N THR A 232 15.00 36.64 -5.76
CA THR A 232 15.62 35.32 -5.63
C THR A 232 15.20 34.37 -6.76
N GLN A 233 13.91 34.36 -7.13
CA GLN A 233 13.40 33.57 -8.25
C GLN A 233 14.08 33.99 -9.56
N ARG A 234 14.16 35.30 -9.84
CA ARG A 234 14.81 35.85 -11.04
C ARG A 234 16.31 35.53 -11.08
N ALA A 235 17.04 35.67 -9.97
CA ALA A 235 18.47 35.33 -9.91
C ALA A 235 18.75 33.84 -10.17
N GLN A 236 17.77 32.96 -9.89
CA GLN A 236 17.85 31.54 -10.18
C GLN A 236 17.37 31.18 -11.60
N GLY A 237 17.00 32.17 -12.43
CA GLY A 237 16.44 31.94 -13.76
C GLY A 237 15.02 31.35 -13.76
N LYS A 238 14.30 31.44 -12.64
CA LYS A 238 12.91 30.97 -12.52
C LYS A 238 11.95 32.11 -12.82
N GLU A 239 10.78 31.77 -13.37
CA GLU A 239 9.70 32.72 -13.57
C GLU A 239 9.20 33.28 -12.22
N PRO A 240 9.19 34.61 -12.03
CA PRO A 240 8.70 35.22 -10.81
C PRO A 240 7.17 35.13 -10.70
N ASN A 241 6.65 35.07 -9.47
CA ASN A 241 5.20 35.11 -9.25
C ASN A 241 4.61 36.49 -9.62
N LEU A 242 3.94 36.56 -10.77
CA LEU A 242 3.32 37.79 -11.31
C LEU A 242 2.29 38.42 -10.36
N ALA A 243 1.53 37.63 -9.60
CA ALA A 243 0.54 38.18 -8.67
C ALA A 243 1.19 38.89 -7.46
N LEU A 244 2.36 38.43 -7.03
CA LEU A 244 3.17 39.11 -6.02
C LEU A 244 3.89 40.33 -6.62
N LEU A 245 4.39 40.20 -7.84
CA LEU A 245 5.09 41.29 -8.55
C LEU A 245 4.16 42.48 -8.82
N LEU A 246 2.90 42.22 -9.15
CA LEU A 246 1.88 43.25 -9.38
C LEU A 246 1.28 43.81 -8.07
N GLY A 247 1.73 43.36 -6.90
CA GLY A 247 1.30 43.92 -5.61
C GLY A 247 -0.18 43.70 -5.24
N ILE A 248 -0.88 42.79 -5.92
CA ILE A 248 -2.36 42.65 -5.84
C ILE A 248 -2.84 42.25 -4.43
N LYS A 249 -1.96 41.72 -3.58
CA LYS A 249 -2.29 41.30 -2.20
C LYS A 249 -2.20 42.43 -1.16
N SER A 250 -1.58 43.57 -1.48
CA SER A 250 -1.19 44.59 -0.50
C SER A 250 -2.07 45.85 -0.54
N MET A 251 -3.05 45.89 -1.45
CA MET A 251 -3.90 47.07 -1.70
C MET A 251 -4.99 47.33 -0.64
N SER A 252 -4.89 46.77 0.57
CA SER A 252 -5.91 46.91 1.63
C SER A 252 -5.47 47.84 2.75
N CYS A 253 -5.27 49.12 2.46
CA CYS A 253 -5.31 50.17 3.48
C CYS A 253 -5.94 51.43 2.89
N SER A 254 -7.24 51.60 3.14
CA SER A 254 -7.96 52.83 2.85
C SER A 254 -7.42 53.95 3.74
N SER A 255 -6.89 54.99 3.10
CA SER A 255 -6.50 56.24 3.72
C SER A 255 -7.76 56.98 4.20
N GLU A 256 -8.09 56.86 5.47
CA GLU A 256 -8.95 57.85 6.13
C GLU A 256 -8.03 58.93 6.70
N GLU A 257 -7.99 60.06 6.00
CA GLU A 257 -7.32 61.27 6.46
C GLU A 257 -8.10 61.83 7.65
N CYS A 258 -7.57 61.62 8.86
CA CYS A 258 -8.05 62.30 10.06
C CYS A 258 -7.15 63.51 10.32
N GLU A 259 -7.57 64.68 9.83
CA GLU A 259 -6.99 65.94 10.25
C GLU A 259 -7.17 66.12 11.77
N SER A 260 -6.06 66.19 12.50
CA SER A 260 -6.04 66.73 13.86
C SER A 260 -4.67 67.37 14.15
N PRO A 261 -4.62 68.39 15.01
CA PRO A 261 -3.57 69.43 15.01
C PRO A 261 -2.22 68.92 15.54
N PRO A 262 -1.11 69.63 15.25
CA PRO A 262 0.23 69.11 15.43
C PRO A 262 0.63 69.14 16.90
N VAL A 263 0.62 67.97 17.54
CA VAL A 263 1.54 67.67 18.63
C VAL A 263 2.46 66.59 18.08
N GLU A 264 3.72 66.97 17.86
CA GLU A 264 4.72 66.13 17.22
C GLU A 264 5.13 64.99 18.16
N ASN A 265 4.30 63.94 18.19
CA ASN A 265 4.58 62.71 18.90
C ASN A 265 5.64 61.92 18.11
N GLY A 266 6.60 61.31 18.80
CA GLY A 266 7.59 60.42 18.16
C GLY A 266 6.95 59.30 17.32
N LEU A 267 5.71 58.89 17.63
CA LEU A 267 4.95 57.94 16.81
C LEU A 267 4.52 58.51 15.45
N GLN A 268 4.13 59.78 15.35
CA GLN A 268 3.76 60.40 14.06
C GLN A 268 4.96 60.50 13.13
N ALA A 269 6.13 60.86 13.68
CA ALA A 269 7.38 60.86 12.92
C ALA A 269 7.70 59.45 12.37
N LYS A 270 7.58 58.42 13.23
CA LYS A 270 7.76 57.02 12.79
C LYS A 270 6.74 56.56 11.76
N LEU A 271 5.50 57.01 11.86
CA LEU A 271 4.47 56.67 10.88
C LEU A 271 4.73 57.32 9.52
N LYS A 272 5.27 58.56 9.49
CA LYS A 272 5.77 59.18 8.26
C LYS A 272 6.95 58.41 7.65
N GLU A 273 7.91 57.96 8.46
CA GLU A 273 9.02 57.11 7.99
C GLU A 273 8.50 55.80 7.36
N VAL A 274 7.50 55.16 7.98
CA VAL A 274 6.91 53.92 7.45
C VAL A 274 6.10 54.16 6.17
N ARG A 275 5.41 55.30 6.04
CA ARG A 275 4.75 55.70 4.79
C ARG A 275 5.78 55.93 3.67
N GLN A 276 6.87 56.62 3.95
CA GLN A 276 7.96 56.79 2.98
C GLN A 276 8.55 55.44 2.55
N LEU A 277 8.78 54.52 3.51
CA LEU A 277 9.25 53.17 3.19
C LEU A 277 8.28 52.43 2.25
N ARG A 278 6.97 52.66 2.39
CA ARG A 278 5.96 52.07 1.51
C ARG A 278 6.06 52.63 0.09
N ASP A 279 6.25 53.94 -0.05
CA ASP A 279 6.49 54.57 -1.35
C ASP A 279 7.76 54.02 -2.02
N ASP A 280 8.85 53.88 -1.25
CA ASP A 280 10.11 53.31 -1.73
C ASP A 280 9.94 51.84 -2.18
N ILE A 281 9.13 51.04 -1.46
CA ILE A 281 8.80 49.65 -1.82
C ILE A 281 8.01 49.60 -3.14
N ASP A 282 7.07 50.52 -3.34
CA ASP A 282 6.26 50.60 -4.54
C ASP A 282 7.10 51.06 -5.76
N GLU A 283 8.04 51.99 -5.55
CA GLU A 283 9.04 52.36 -6.56
C GLU A 283 9.93 51.17 -6.94
N LEU A 284 10.46 50.45 -5.94
CA LEU A 284 11.24 49.22 -6.18
C LEU A 284 10.43 48.18 -6.95
N ARG A 285 9.16 47.98 -6.59
CA ARG A 285 8.26 47.06 -7.29
C ARG A 285 8.09 47.46 -8.75
N THR A 286 7.96 48.76 -9.03
CA THR A 286 7.86 49.32 -10.39
C THR A 286 9.13 49.05 -11.18
N ILE A 287 10.29 49.39 -10.64
CA ILE A 287 11.60 49.15 -11.29
C ILE A 287 11.81 47.66 -11.59
N ILE A 288 11.49 46.76 -10.65
CA ILE A 288 11.62 45.32 -10.85
C ILE A 288 10.67 44.83 -11.95
N SER A 289 9.44 45.36 -11.99
CA SER A 289 8.42 45.02 -12.99
C SER A 289 8.83 45.48 -14.39
N ASP A 290 9.28 46.73 -14.53
CA ASP A 290 9.74 47.29 -15.80
C ASP A 290 10.94 46.52 -16.34
N ARG A 291 11.91 46.21 -15.47
CA ARG A 291 13.07 45.41 -15.87
C ARG A 291 12.67 44.00 -16.29
N TYR A 292 11.68 43.40 -15.62
CA TYR A 292 11.17 42.09 -16.02
C TYR A 292 10.48 42.14 -17.38
N ALA A 293 9.67 43.17 -17.65
CA ALA A 293 9.02 43.36 -18.94
C ALA A 293 10.05 43.59 -20.06
N GLN A 294 11.12 44.34 -19.80
CA GLN A 294 12.24 44.52 -20.72
C GLN A 294 12.94 43.19 -21.02
N ASP A 295 13.35 42.44 -19.99
CA ASP A 295 14.06 41.15 -20.18
C ASP A 295 13.19 40.15 -20.97
N MET A 296 11.87 40.13 -20.74
CA MET A 296 10.94 39.28 -21.50
C MET A 296 10.77 39.77 -22.95
N GLY A 297 10.76 41.08 -23.20
CA GLY A 297 10.68 41.66 -24.54
C GLY A 297 11.97 41.52 -25.36
N GLU A 298 13.13 41.66 -24.73
CA GLU A 298 14.45 41.49 -25.36
C GLU A 298 14.68 40.03 -25.79
N ASN A 299 14.17 39.06 -25.02
CA ASN A 299 14.19 37.63 -25.38
C ASN A 299 13.22 37.25 -26.53
N CYS A 300 12.34 38.16 -26.98
CA CYS A 300 11.41 37.93 -28.09
C CYS A 300 11.92 38.48 -29.44
N VAL A 301 13.08 39.14 -29.49
CA VAL A 301 13.74 39.48 -30.77
C VAL A 301 14.40 38.21 -31.30
N THR A 302 13.60 37.49 -32.08
CA THR A 302 13.89 36.27 -32.83
C THR A 302 15.25 36.24 -33.53
N GLN A 303 15.97 35.12 -33.34
CA GLN A 303 16.75 34.48 -34.41
C GLN A 303 15.82 33.98 -35.53
#